data_AF-A0A6G0X9M8-F1
#
_entry.id   AF-A0A6G0X9M8-F1
#
_cell.length_a   1.000
_cell.length_b   1.000
_cell.length_c   1.000
_cell.angle_alpha   90.00
_cell.angle_beta   90.00
_cell.angle_gamma   90.00
#
_symmetry.space_group_name_H-M   'P 1'
#
loop_
_entity.id
_entity.type
_entity.pdbx_description
1 polymer ?
#
loop_
_entity_poly.entity_id
_entity_poly.type
_entity_poly.pdbx_seq_one_letter_code
_entity_poly.pdbx_strand_id
1 'polypeptide(L)'
;MAETLEEHMQLQRVFRILAVDIPDKRLSERLESLDTKLTELYQTLLRDGVDAHNHQEAKRLEGLKATYVSERAKLHDQVASGRRVAKEALVQVFEKLGQPRSMGDVEDLIWEVNDSLDGGISWDEFKRAFVRCKYDKTCLEPSDLFHLTCFLMYDRECTGKVSMDDAMRILFLKHGNHMEDEMESLFGKRLKDGELILTLTFPQYFEAVERRRIDTVDSLTAAAKGRKRGSSKASIRTTVQPESQQQAA
;
A
#
# COMPACT_ATOMS: atom_id res chain seq x y z
N MET A 1 12.32 12.75 -12.24
CA MET A 1 13.33 11.92 -11.56
C MET A 1 12.97 10.47 -11.84
N ALA A 2 13.88 9.67 -12.39
CA ALA A 2 13.62 8.27 -12.75
C ALA A 2 13.98 7.33 -11.60
N GLU A 3 13.25 6.21 -11.47
CA GLU A 3 13.61 5.11 -10.58
C GLU A 3 14.93 4.46 -11.01
N THR A 4 15.67 3.87 -10.06
CA THR A 4 16.87 3.09 -10.39
C THR A 4 16.49 1.75 -11.02
N LEU A 5 17.43 1.08 -11.71
CA LEU A 5 17.19 -0.26 -12.25
C LEU A 5 16.82 -1.26 -11.15
N GLU A 6 17.50 -1.18 -10.01
CA GLU A 6 17.21 -2.03 -8.86
C GLU A 6 15.78 -1.78 -8.36
N GLU A 7 15.40 -0.51 -8.16
CA GLU A 7 14.03 -0.15 -7.75
C GLU A 7 13.00 -0.68 -8.75
N HIS A 8 13.24 -0.53 -10.05
CA HIS A 8 12.37 -1.07 -11.09
C HIS A 8 12.15 -2.58 -10.93
N MET A 9 13.22 -3.35 -10.74
CA MET A 9 13.15 -4.80 -10.55
C MET A 9 12.39 -5.16 -9.26
N GLN A 10 12.61 -4.42 -8.17
CA GLN A 10 11.89 -4.63 -6.91
C GLN A 10 10.40 -4.31 -7.08
N LEU A 11 10.05 -3.19 -7.71
CA LEU A 11 8.66 -2.80 -7.98
C LEU A 11 7.95 -3.82 -8.85
N GLN A 12 8.58 -4.29 -9.93
CA GLN A 12 8.01 -5.33 -10.78
C GLN A 12 7.73 -6.62 -9.98
N ARG A 13 8.66 -7.00 -9.09
CA ARG A 13 8.45 -8.18 -8.24
C ARG A 13 7.30 -7.97 -7.27
N VAL A 14 7.25 -6.85 -6.55
CA VAL A 14 6.17 -6.55 -5.61
C VAL A 14 4.82 -6.49 -6.33
N PHE A 15 4.77 -5.83 -7.49
CA PHE A 15 3.56 -5.80 -8.31
C PHE A 15 3.13 -7.20 -8.74
N ARG A 16 4.06 -8.08 -9.14
CA ARG A 16 3.74 -9.48 -9.45
C ARG A 16 3.21 -10.22 -8.21
N ILE A 17 3.79 -10.00 -7.02
CA ILE A 17 3.31 -10.61 -5.78
C ILE A 17 1.83 -10.24 -5.56
N LEU A 18 1.50 -8.95 -5.67
CA LEU A 18 0.16 -8.44 -5.43
C LEU A 18 -0.84 -8.78 -6.55
N ALA A 19 -0.42 -8.73 -7.80
CA ALA A 19 -1.30 -8.89 -8.96
C ALA A 19 -1.41 -10.33 -9.46
N VAL A 20 -0.49 -11.23 -9.09
CA VAL A 20 -0.41 -12.62 -9.59
C VAL A 20 -0.22 -13.61 -8.45
N ASP A 21 0.86 -13.53 -7.69
CA ASP A 21 1.27 -14.63 -6.80
C ASP A 21 0.24 -14.84 -5.66
N ILE A 22 -0.27 -13.75 -5.06
CA ILE A 22 -1.32 -13.82 -4.03
C ILE A 22 -2.66 -14.31 -4.60
N PRO A 23 -3.21 -13.72 -5.68
CA PRO A 23 -4.42 -14.26 -6.32
C PRO A 23 -4.29 -15.72 -6.75
N ASP A 24 -3.15 -16.16 -7.29
CA ASP A 24 -2.93 -17.54 -7.73
C ASP A 24 -2.97 -18.52 -6.55
N LYS A 25 -2.32 -18.15 -5.44
CA LYS A 25 -2.34 -18.97 -4.22
C LYS A 25 -3.78 -19.12 -3.70
N ARG A 26 -4.56 -18.04 -3.63
CA ARG A 26 -5.98 -18.08 -3.24
C ARG A 26 -6.79 -18.99 -4.15
N LEU A 27 -6.61 -18.85 -5.47
CA LEU A 27 -7.33 -19.68 -6.45
C LEU A 27 -6.95 -21.15 -6.31
N SER A 28 -5.68 -21.45 -6.04
CA SER A 28 -5.20 -22.81 -5.79
C SER A 28 -5.87 -23.42 -4.56
N GLU A 29 -5.88 -22.70 -3.43
CA GLU A 29 -6.54 -23.16 -2.19
C GLU A 29 -8.05 -23.39 -2.39
N ARG A 30 -8.73 -22.52 -3.16
CA ARG A 30 -10.15 -22.70 -3.50
C ARG A 30 -10.39 -23.91 -4.41
N LEU A 31 -9.53 -24.15 -5.38
CA LEU A 31 -9.62 -25.29 -6.29
C LEU A 31 -9.40 -26.60 -5.54
N GLU A 32 -8.40 -26.67 -4.67
CA GLU A 32 -8.14 -27.83 -3.80
C GLU A 32 -9.36 -28.14 -2.92
N SER A 33 -9.94 -27.12 -2.28
CA SER A 33 -11.15 -27.30 -1.47
C SER A 33 -12.35 -27.82 -2.28
N LEU A 34 -12.50 -27.39 -3.54
CA LEU A 34 -13.54 -27.91 -4.43
C LEU A 34 -13.28 -29.34 -4.87
N ASP A 35 -12.03 -29.70 -5.12
CA ASP A 35 -11.64 -31.06 -5.50
C ASP A 35 -11.90 -32.06 -4.38
N THR A 36 -11.60 -31.68 -3.13
CA THR A 36 -11.97 -32.49 -1.96
C THR A 36 -13.49 -32.68 -1.88
N LYS A 37 -14.27 -31.60 -1.98
CA LYS A 37 -15.74 -31.67 -1.92
C LYS A 37 -16.35 -32.51 -3.03
N LEU A 38 -15.87 -32.37 -4.27
CA LEU A 38 -16.31 -33.17 -5.39
C LEU A 38 -15.99 -34.65 -5.17
N THR A 39 -14.79 -34.97 -4.66
CA THR A 39 -14.39 -36.34 -4.37
C THR A 39 -15.29 -36.99 -3.32
N GLU A 40 -15.58 -36.29 -2.22
CA GLU A 40 -16.48 -36.76 -1.16
C GLU A 40 -17.92 -36.97 -1.67
N LEU A 41 -18.40 -36.06 -2.51
CA LEU A 41 -19.73 -36.15 -3.11
C LEU A 41 -19.82 -37.35 -4.07
N TYR A 42 -18.82 -37.55 -4.92
CA TYR A 42 -18.76 -38.70 -5.81
C TYR A 42 -18.68 -40.03 -5.05
N GLN A 43 -17.93 -40.09 -3.95
CA GLN A 43 -17.92 -41.27 -3.07
C GLN A 43 -19.30 -41.54 -2.45
N THR A 44 -20.02 -40.49 -2.06
CA THR A 44 -21.37 -40.62 -1.50
C THR A 44 -22.36 -41.13 -2.53
N LEU A 45 -22.31 -40.60 -3.76
CA LEU A 45 -23.12 -41.07 -4.90
C LEU A 45 -22.88 -42.54 -5.23
N LEU A 46 -21.64 -43.00 -5.13
CA LEU A 46 -21.28 -44.41 -5.35
C LEU A 46 -21.82 -45.33 -4.24
N ARG A 47 -21.91 -44.85 -2.99
CA ARG A 47 -22.34 -45.65 -1.83
C ARG A 47 -23.87 -45.68 -1.68
N ASP A 48 -24.51 -44.52 -1.72
CA ASP A 48 -25.91 -44.35 -1.33
C ASP A 48 -26.85 -44.29 -2.56
N GLY A 49 -26.28 -44.35 -3.76
CA GLY A 49 -27.00 -44.23 -5.03
C GLY A 49 -27.17 -42.78 -5.48
N VAL A 50 -27.68 -42.61 -6.71
CA VAL A 50 -27.86 -41.29 -7.31
C VAL A 50 -29.16 -40.67 -6.82
N ASP A 51 -29.07 -39.64 -5.97
CA ASP A 51 -30.17 -38.71 -5.74
C ASP A 51 -30.01 -37.44 -6.59
N ALA A 52 -31.14 -36.81 -6.95
CA ALA A 52 -31.15 -35.63 -7.81
C ALA A 52 -30.44 -34.43 -7.19
N HIS A 53 -30.43 -34.35 -5.85
CA HIS A 53 -29.82 -33.26 -5.09
C HIS A 53 -28.29 -33.28 -5.22
N ASN A 54 -27.67 -34.43 -4.99
CA ASN A 54 -26.23 -34.64 -5.09
C ASN A 54 -25.76 -34.48 -6.53
N HIS A 55 -26.52 -34.96 -7.53
CA HIS A 55 -26.19 -34.70 -8.93
C HIS A 55 -26.21 -33.20 -9.26
N GLN A 56 -27.21 -32.46 -8.77
CA GLN A 56 -27.28 -31.01 -8.96
C GLN A 56 -26.12 -30.29 -8.26
N GLU A 57 -25.76 -30.70 -7.05
CA GLU A 57 -24.66 -30.12 -6.28
C GLU A 57 -23.30 -30.41 -6.95
N ALA A 58 -23.08 -31.62 -7.46
CA ALA A 58 -21.87 -31.96 -8.24
C ALA A 58 -21.72 -31.02 -9.44
N LYS A 59 -22.79 -30.87 -10.24
CA LYS A 59 -22.80 -29.96 -11.40
C LYS A 59 -22.51 -28.50 -11.01
N ARG A 60 -23.03 -28.06 -9.86
CA ARG A 60 -22.78 -26.71 -9.32
C ARG A 60 -21.30 -26.52 -8.96
N LEU A 61 -20.72 -27.48 -8.24
CA LEU A 61 -19.31 -27.46 -7.85
C LEU A 61 -18.37 -27.53 -9.06
N GLU A 62 -18.70 -28.35 -10.05
CA GLU A 62 -17.95 -28.42 -11.32
C GLU A 62 -17.98 -27.10 -12.09
N GLY A 63 -19.13 -26.45 -12.17
CA GLY A 63 -19.25 -25.13 -12.78
C GLY A 63 -18.42 -24.06 -12.07
N LEU A 64 -18.40 -24.10 -10.73
CA LEU A 64 -17.56 -23.20 -9.94
C LEU A 64 -16.06 -23.50 -10.13
N LYS A 65 -15.68 -24.78 -10.17
CA LYS A 65 -14.31 -25.22 -10.46
C LYS A 65 -13.85 -24.71 -11.83
N ALA A 66 -14.67 -24.89 -12.87
CA ALA A 66 -14.39 -24.39 -14.22
C ALA A 66 -14.19 -22.87 -14.25
N THR A 67 -14.97 -22.13 -13.46
CA THR A 67 -14.83 -20.67 -13.32
C THR A 67 -13.48 -20.29 -12.72
N TYR A 68 -13.07 -20.90 -11.61
CA TYR A 68 -11.76 -20.63 -11.00
C TYR A 68 -10.58 -21.07 -11.86
N VAL A 69 -10.70 -22.18 -12.60
CA VAL A 69 -9.67 -22.59 -13.58
C VAL A 69 -9.53 -21.54 -14.69
N SER A 70 -10.64 -21.01 -15.20
CA SER A 70 -10.60 -19.93 -16.20
C SER A 70 -9.99 -18.64 -15.66
N GLU A 71 -10.36 -18.24 -14.43
CA GLU A 71 -9.77 -17.07 -13.76
C GLU A 71 -8.25 -17.24 -13.58
N ARG A 72 -7.82 -18.40 -13.09
CA ARG A 72 -6.40 -18.73 -12.92
C ARG A 72 -5.64 -18.72 -14.24
N ALA A 73 -6.24 -19.22 -15.33
CA ALA A 73 -5.62 -19.16 -16.65
C ALA A 73 -5.43 -17.72 -17.14
N LYS A 74 -6.42 -16.83 -16.95
CA LYS A 74 -6.31 -15.40 -17.28
C LYS A 74 -5.23 -14.69 -16.47
N LEU A 75 -5.01 -15.11 -15.23
CA LEU A 75 -3.99 -14.54 -14.37
C LEU A 75 -2.56 -14.80 -14.90
N HIS A 76 -2.33 -16.01 -15.42
CA HIS A 76 -1.02 -16.43 -15.96
C HIS A 76 -0.78 -15.99 -17.40
N ASP A 77 -1.83 -15.62 -18.13
CA ASP A 77 -1.68 -15.06 -19.47
C ASP A 77 -0.86 -13.76 -19.42
N GLN A 78 0.36 -13.82 -19.98
CA GLN A 78 1.31 -12.70 -20.01
C GLN A 78 0.98 -11.68 -21.10
N VAL A 79 0.17 -12.06 -22.09
CA VAL A 79 -0.20 -11.20 -23.22
C VAL A 79 -1.36 -10.27 -22.83
N ALA A 80 -2.10 -10.60 -21.77
CA ALA A 80 -3.12 -9.74 -21.20
C ALA A 80 -2.47 -8.54 -20.48
N SER A 81 -2.31 -7.44 -21.20
CA SER A 81 -1.88 -6.10 -20.76
C SER A 81 -2.72 -5.45 -19.65
N GLY A 82 -3.52 -6.23 -18.90
CA GLY A 82 -4.48 -5.78 -17.90
C GLY A 82 -4.28 -6.35 -16.50
N ARG A 83 -3.05 -6.81 -16.16
CA ARG A 83 -2.74 -7.17 -14.77
C ARG A 83 -2.89 -5.96 -13.87
N ARG A 84 -3.61 -6.15 -12.78
CA ARG A 84 -3.89 -5.11 -11.80
C ARG A 84 -3.91 -5.68 -10.41
N VAL A 85 -3.50 -4.88 -9.44
CA VAL A 85 -3.67 -5.21 -8.03
C VAL A 85 -5.13 -5.06 -7.68
N ALA A 86 -5.79 -6.18 -7.39
CA ALA A 86 -7.18 -6.22 -6.99
C ALA A 86 -7.31 -6.03 -5.47
N LYS A 87 -8.44 -5.45 -5.03
CA LYS A 87 -8.78 -5.24 -3.62
C LYS A 87 -8.67 -6.50 -2.78
N GLU A 88 -9.08 -7.65 -3.29
CA GLU A 88 -8.99 -8.90 -2.53
C GLU A 88 -7.55 -9.34 -2.30
N ALA A 89 -6.62 -8.98 -3.19
CA ALA A 89 -5.20 -9.27 -3.00
C ALA A 89 -4.59 -8.38 -1.90
N LEU A 90 -5.00 -7.12 -1.84
CA LEU A 90 -4.59 -6.20 -0.79
C LEU A 90 -5.15 -6.61 0.59
N VAL A 91 -6.43 -7.00 0.68
CA VAL A 91 -6.99 -7.53 1.94
C VAL A 91 -6.17 -8.71 2.45
N GLN A 92 -5.88 -9.67 1.57
CA GLN A 92 -5.10 -10.85 1.94
C GLN A 92 -3.65 -10.53 2.32
N VAL A 93 -3.00 -9.58 1.64
CA VAL A 93 -1.61 -9.24 1.99
C VAL A 93 -1.57 -8.54 3.35
N PHE A 94 -2.50 -7.61 3.61
CA PHE A 94 -2.60 -6.94 4.91
C PHE A 94 -2.87 -7.93 6.05
N GLU A 95 -3.75 -8.90 5.83
CA GLU A 95 -3.99 -9.99 6.79
C GLU A 95 -2.72 -10.82 7.05
N LYS A 96 -2.02 -11.24 5.99
CA LYS A 96 -0.76 -12.02 6.11
C LYS A 96 0.34 -11.26 6.84
N LEU A 97 0.43 -9.95 6.62
CA LEU A 97 1.41 -9.09 7.28
C LEU A 97 1.04 -8.78 8.74
N GLY A 98 -0.09 -9.26 9.24
CA GLY A 98 -0.52 -9.06 10.63
C GLY A 98 -1.18 -7.69 10.88
N GLN A 99 -1.64 -7.01 9.83
CA GLN A 99 -2.40 -5.76 9.91
C GLN A 99 -3.67 -5.84 9.07
N PRO A 100 -4.68 -6.64 9.48
CA PRO A 100 -5.92 -6.80 8.72
C PRO A 100 -6.60 -5.44 8.49
N ARG A 101 -7.14 -5.26 7.29
CA ARG A 101 -7.93 -4.07 6.91
C ARG A 101 -9.30 -4.47 6.41
N SER A 102 -10.28 -3.61 6.61
CA SER A 102 -11.62 -3.85 6.07
C SER A 102 -11.60 -3.71 4.55
N MET A 103 -12.64 -4.25 3.91
CA MET A 103 -12.81 -4.09 2.46
C MET A 103 -12.92 -2.61 2.06
N GLY A 104 -13.62 -1.80 2.87
CA GLY A 104 -13.79 -0.37 2.64
C GLY A 104 -12.45 0.37 2.71
N ASP A 105 -11.63 0.10 3.74
CA ASP A 105 -10.31 0.74 3.87
C ASP A 105 -9.40 0.43 2.67
N VAL A 106 -9.50 -0.79 2.13
CA VAL A 106 -8.73 -1.19 0.94
C VAL A 106 -9.28 -0.56 -0.33
N GLU A 107 -10.59 -0.39 -0.44
CA GLU A 107 -11.20 0.34 -1.55
C GLU A 107 -10.77 1.81 -1.53
N ASP A 108 -10.75 2.46 -0.37
CA ASP A 108 -10.24 3.83 -0.20
C ASP A 108 -8.75 3.92 -0.61
N LEU A 109 -7.92 2.96 -0.21
CA LEU A 109 -6.51 2.89 -0.63
C LEU A 109 -6.36 2.76 -2.15
N ILE A 110 -7.21 1.98 -2.82
CA ILE A 110 -7.21 1.90 -4.30
C ILE A 110 -7.65 3.24 -4.90
N TRP A 111 -8.69 3.87 -4.34
CA TRP A 111 -9.20 5.15 -4.80
C TRP A 111 -8.13 6.26 -4.82
N GLU A 112 -7.18 6.24 -3.89
CA GLU A 112 -6.07 7.21 -3.82
C GLU A 112 -5.10 7.16 -5.02
N VAL A 113 -5.13 6.08 -5.80
CA VAL A 113 -4.15 5.83 -6.88
C VAL A 113 -4.78 5.42 -8.22
N ASN A 114 -6.04 4.98 -8.24
CA ASN A 114 -6.70 4.46 -9.43
C ASN A 114 -7.28 5.59 -10.31
N ASP A 115 -6.39 6.26 -11.06
CA ASP A 115 -6.77 7.32 -12.00
C ASP A 115 -7.74 6.85 -13.10
N SER A 116 -7.67 5.56 -13.47
CA SER A 116 -8.48 4.98 -14.54
C SER A 116 -9.90 4.56 -14.14
N LEU A 117 -10.23 4.58 -12.84
CA LEU A 117 -11.53 4.20 -12.28
C LEU A 117 -11.99 2.78 -12.66
N ASP A 118 -11.06 1.87 -12.91
CA ASP A 118 -11.33 0.48 -13.28
C ASP A 118 -11.41 -0.47 -12.06
N GLY A 119 -11.22 0.06 -10.85
CA GLY A 119 -11.36 -0.67 -9.59
C GLY A 119 -10.15 -1.53 -9.22
N GLY A 120 -8.99 -1.36 -9.86
CA GLY A 120 -7.74 -1.97 -9.44
C GLY A 120 -6.53 -1.10 -9.76
N ILE A 121 -5.34 -1.49 -9.33
CA ILE A 121 -4.14 -0.68 -9.55
C ILE A 121 -3.33 -1.28 -10.69
N SER A 122 -3.29 -0.59 -11.83
CA SER A 122 -2.43 -0.95 -12.96
C SER A 122 -0.94 -0.76 -12.63
N TRP A 123 -0.06 -1.34 -13.46
CA TRP A 123 1.40 -1.17 -13.28
C TRP A 123 1.83 0.31 -13.30
N ASP A 124 1.25 1.10 -14.20
CA ASP A 124 1.63 2.50 -14.33
C ASP A 124 1.12 3.34 -13.16
N GLU A 125 -0.10 3.09 -12.65
CA GLU A 125 -0.63 3.74 -11.44
C GLU A 125 0.21 3.38 -10.22
N PHE A 126 0.54 2.09 -10.05
CA PHE A 126 1.39 1.58 -8.97
C PHE A 126 2.75 2.28 -8.94
N LYS A 127 3.41 2.36 -10.11
CA LYS A 127 4.71 3.03 -10.24
C LYS A 127 4.62 4.54 -10.01
N ARG A 128 3.58 5.21 -10.55
CA ARG A 128 3.37 6.66 -10.32
C ARG A 128 3.17 6.96 -8.84
N ALA A 129 2.33 6.20 -8.14
CA ALA A 129 2.09 6.35 -6.72
C ALA A 129 3.38 6.19 -5.90
N PHE A 130 4.20 5.18 -6.23
CA PHE A 130 5.49 4.97 -5.59
C PHE A 130 6.43 6.16 -5.75
N VAL A 131 6.63 6.63 -6.99
CA VAL A 131 7.52 7.77 -7.30
C VAL A 131 7.05 9.03 -6.58
N ARG A 132 5.74 9.30 -6.58
CA ARG A 132 5.14 10.47 -5.92
C ARG A 132 5.45 10.46 -4.41
N CYS A 133 5.20 9.35 -3.73
CA CYS A 133 5.47 9.21 -2.29
C CYS A 133 6.96 9.21 -1.92
N LYS A 134 7.82 8.68 -2.78
CA LYS A 134 9.28 8.66 -2.58
C LYS A 134 9.85 10.08 -2.49
N TYR A 135 9.38 10.97 -3.37
CA TYR A 135 9.86 12.35 -3.44
C TYR A 135 9.03 13.33 -2.59
N ASP A 136 7.91 12.89 -2.03
CA ASP A 136 7.13 13.71 -1.12
C ASP A 136 7.87 13.97 0.20
N LYS A 137 8.06 15.26 0.50
CA LYS A 137 8.64 15.77 1.75
C LYS A 137 7.60 16.42 2.67
N THR A 138 6.36 16.54 2.20
CA THR A 138 5.27 17.18 2.93
C THR A 138 4.48 16.21 3.79
N CYS A 139 4.59 14.90 3.52
CA CYS A 139 3.81 13.85 4.18
C CYS A 139 2.29 13.97 3.92
N LEU A 140 1.92 14.65 2.83
CA LEU A 140 0.53 14.86 2.41
C LEU A 140 0.09 13.86 1.33
N GLU A 141 1.05 13.22 0.65
CA GLU A 141 0.72 12.16 -0.30
C GLU A 141 0.20 10.91 0.42
N PRO A 142 -0.83 10.24 -0.11
CA PRO A 142 -1.30 8.98 0.45
C PRO A 142 -0.21 7.91 0.38
N SER A 143 0.29 7.48 1.55
CA SER A 143 1.53 6.73 1.66
C SER A 143 1.36 5.25 1.99
N ASP A 144 0.14 4.76 2.20
CA ASP A 144 -0.12 3.40 2.65
C ASP A 144 0.36 2.36 1.64
N LEU A 145 0.01 2.54 0.36
CA LEU A 145 0.50 1.70 -0.73
C LEU A 145 2.03 1.78 -0.87
N PHE A 146 2.61 2.95 -0.64
CA PHE A 146 4.07 3.15 -0.68
C PHE A 146 4.76 2.37 0.43
N HIS A 147 4.29 2.48 1.67
CA HIS A 147 4.87 1.78 2.82
C HIS A 147 4.71 0.25 2.71
N LEU A 148 3.55 -0.22 2.25
CA LEU A 148 3.33 -1.63 1.90
C LEU A 148 4.33 -2.09 0.84
N THR A 149 4.49 -1.31 -0.23
CA THR A 149 5.38 -1.64 -1.35
C THR A 149 6.83 -1.75 -0.88
N CYS A 150 7.34 -0.75 -0.15
CA CYS A 150 8.70 -0.77 0.39
C CYS A 150 8.94 -1.97 1.30
N PHE A 151 7.96 -2.34 2.14
CA PHE A 151 8.11 -3.50 3.01
C PHE A 151 8.22 -4.80 2.21
N LEU A 152 7.36 -5.00 1.20
CA LEU A 152 7.40 -6.18 0.32
C LEU A 152 8.61 -6.22 -0.62
N MET A 153 9.35 -5.11 -0.78
CA MET A 153 10.65 -5.14 -1.46
C MET A 153 11.68 -6.01 -0.70
N TYR A 154 11.49 -6.19 0.61
CA TYR A 154 12.41 -6.97 1.44
C TYR A 154 11.76 -8.21 2.07
N ASP A 155 10.44 -8.20 2.32
CA ASP A 155 9.68 -9.39 2.75
C ASP A 155 9.07 -10.14 1.54
N ARG A 156 9.91 -10.87 0.79
CA ARG A 156 9.51 -11.48 -0.50
C ARG A 156 8.48 -12.59 -0.32
N GLU A 157 8.50 -13.25 0.83
CA GLU A 157 7.68 -14.40 1.20
C GLU A 157 6.42 -13.97 1.95
N CYS A 158 6.21 -12.65 2.15
CA CYS A 158 5.08 -12.07 2.88
C CYS A 158 4.94 -12.67 4.30
N THR A 159 6.06 -12.80 4.99
CA THR A 159 6.15 -13.32 6.36
C THR A 159 5.66 -12.34 7.42
N GLY A 160 5.50 -11.06 7.05
CA GLY A 160 5.18 -9.97 7.96
C GLY A 160 6.39 -9.44 8.72
N LYS A 161 7.61 -9.85 8.35
CA LYS A 161 8.85 -9.50 9.07
C LYS A 161 9.98 -9.15 8.10
N VAL A 162 10.78 -8.15 8.46
CA VAL A 162 12.03 -7.79 7.77
C VAL A 162 13.17 -7.68 8.79
N SER A 163 14.41 -7.85 8.35
CA SER A 163 15.56 -7.61 9.23
C SER A 163 15.73 -6.11 9.52
N MET A 164 16.50 -5.78 10.55
CA MET A 164 16.84 -4.38 10.84
C MET A 164 17.62 -3.71 9.69
N ASP A 165 18.50 -4.46 9.02
CA ASP A 165 19.25 -3.98 7.85
C ASP A 165 18.30 -3.65 6.68
N ASP A 166 17.32 -4.52 6.44
CA ASP A 166 16.30 -4.28 5.42
C ASP A 166 15.41 -3.08 5.78
N ALA A 167 15.04 -2.92 7.05
CA ALA A 167 14.32 -1.74 7.52
C ALA A 167 15.13 -0.44 7.32
N MET A 168 16.46 -0.47 7.53
CA MET A 168 17.32 0.69 7.21
C MET A 168 17.31 1.00 5.71
N ARG A 169 17.36 -0.02 4.85
CA ARG A 169 17.28 0.17 3.39
C ARG A 169 15.93 0.77 2.97
N ILE A 170 14.83 0.36 3.61
CA ILE A 170 13.51 0.98 3.40
C ILE A 170 13.55 2.48 3.74
N LEU A 171 14.12 2.86 4.88
CA LEU A 171 14.23 4.27 5.28
C LEU A 171 15.15 5.06 4.35
N PHE A 172 16.24 4.45 3.88
CA PHE A 172 17.15 5.05 2.90
C PHE A 172 16.42 5.48 1.62
N LEU A 173 15.47 4.68 1.13
CA LEU A 173 14.70 5.00 -0.08
C LEU A 173 13.97 6.35 0.01
N LYS A 174 13.48 6.72 1.21
CA LYS A 174 12.71 7.95 1.42
C LYS A 174 13.56 9.11 1.97
N HIS A 175 14.50 8.81 2.86
CA HIS A 175 15.25 9.81 3.65
C HIS A 175 16.73 9.93 3.24
N GLY A 176 17.24 9.02 2.40
CA GLY A 176 18.65 9.01 1.99
C GLY A 176 19.58 8.88 3.19
N ASN A 177 20.63 9.69 3.22
CA ASN A 177 21.66 9.63 4.27
C ASN A 177 21.15 9.92 5.70
N HIS A 178 19.94 10.44 5.85
CA HIS A 178 19.29 10.66 7.16
C HIS A 178 18.56 9.42 7.69
N MET A 179 18.74 8.24 7.07
CA MET A 179 18.09 7.01 7.49
C MET A 179 18.39 6.61 8.94
N GLU A 180 19.61 6.86 9.43
CA GLU A 180 20.00 6.52 10.81
C GLU A 180 19.25 7.38 11.84
N ASP A 181 19.15 8.68 11.57
CA ASP A 181 18.38 9.63 12.38
C ASP A 181 16.89 9.21 12.44
N GLU A 182 16.32 8.84 11.30
CA GLU A 182 14.94 8.36 11.23
C GLU A 182 14.78 7.01 11.94
N MET A 183 15.75 6.11 11.83
CA MET A 183 15.74 4.82 12.52
C MET A 183 15.74 5.00 14.04
N GLU A 184 16.58 5.90 14.56
CA GLU A 184 16.56 6.24 15.99
C GLU A 184 15.26 6.96 16.38
N SER A 185 14.73 7.86 15.54
CA SER A 185 13.48 8.56 15.83
C SER A 185 12.28 7.61 15.88
N LEU A 186 12.23 6.62 14.99
CA LEU A 186 11.12 5.68 14.86
C LEU A 186 11.20 4.54 15.88
N PHE A 187 12.40 4.03 16.17
CA PHE A 187 12.60 2.79 16.93
C PHE A 187 13.58 2.91 18.12
N GLY A 188 14.22 4.05 18.33
CA GLY A 188 15.33 4.22 19.29
C GLY A 188 15.00 3.95 20.75
N LYS A 189 13.73 3.99 21.17
CA LYS A 189 13.32 3.52 22.51
C LYS A 189 13.26 1.99 22.59
N ARG A 190 12.73 1.34 21.55
CA ARG A 190 12.60 -0.12 21.46
C ARG A 190 13.95 -0.82 21.27
N LEU A 191 14.93 -0.15 20.65
CA LEU A 191 16.30 -0.65 20.49
C LEU A 191 17.11 -0.62 21.81
N LYS A 192 16.70 0.17 22.80
CA LYS A 192 17.42 0.36 24.08
C LYS A 192 17.02 -0.66 25.15
N ASP A 193 15.88 -1.33 25.00
CA ASP A 193 15.33 -2.26 26.00
C ASP A 193 15.96 -3.66 26.00
N GLY A 194 17.12 -3.84 25.37
CA GLY A 194 17.91 -5.08 25.43
C GLY A 194 17.33 -6.29 24.67
N GLU A 195 16.13 -6.17 24.11
CA GLU A 195 15.71 -7.05 23.03
C GLU A 195 16.52 -6.67 21.79
N LEU A 196 17.49 -7.51 21.43
CA LEU A 196 18.01 -7.59 20.08
C LEU A 196 16.83 -7.98 19.16
N ILE A 197 15.95 -7.02 18.86
CA ILE A 197 14.91 -7.17 17.85
C ILE A 197 15.63 -7.22 16.51
N LEU A 198 16.07 -8.42 16.13
CA LEU A 198 16.71 -8.68 14.84
C LEU A 198 15.73 -8.47 13.68
N THR A 199 14.42 -8.47 13.97
CA THR A 199 13.36 -8.41 12.96
C THR A 199 12.26 -7.42 13.34
N LEU A 200 11.92 -6.53 12.42
CA LEU A 200 10.81 -5.59 12.51
C LEU A 200 9.56 -6.18 11.83
N THR A 201 8.41 -6.14 12.50
CA THR A 201 7.15 -6.58 11.89
C THR A 201 6.48 -5.47 11.09
N PHE A 202 5.64 -5.83 10.12
CA PHE A 202 4.91 -4.82 9.33
C PHE A 202 4.05 -3.88 10.19
N PRO A 203 3.27 -4.34 11.19
CA PRO A 203 2.51 -3.44 12.06
C PRO A 203 3.39 -2.49 12.86
N GLN A 204 4.54 -2.96 13.35
CA GLN A 204 5.49 -2.11 14.08
C GLN A 204 6.09 -1.04 13.16
N TYR A 205 6.47 -1.42 11.94
CA TYR A 205 6.95 -0.50 10.93
C TYR A 205 5.87 0.54 10.57
N PHE A 206 4.66 0.08 10.25
CA PHE A 206 3.56 0.90 9.81
C PHE A 206 3.12 1.91 10.88
N GLU A 207 2.98 1.46 12.13
CA GLU A 207 2.66 2.36 13.25
C GLU A 207 3.73 3.44 13.45
N ALA A 208 5.00 3.08 13.28
CA ALA A 208 6.10 4.03 13.44
C ALA A 208 6.09 5.11 12.35
N VAL A 209 5.98 4.71 11.08
CA VAL A 209 5.96 5.67 9.96
C VAL A 209 4.71 6.54 9.97
N GLU A 210 3.56 6.01 10.39
CA GLU A 210 2.33 6.78 10.49
C GLU A 210 2.41 7.83 11.61
N ARG A 211 2.96 7.48 12.77
CA ARG A 211 3.22 8.44 13.83
C ARG A 211 4.14 9.58 13.36
N ARG A 212 5.21 9.24 12.64
CA ARG A 212 6.15 10.21 12.07
C ARG A 212 5.49 11.12 11.04
N ARG A 213 4.56 10.59 10.24
CA ARG A 213 3.76 11.35 9.28
C ARG A 213 2.89 12.39 10.00
N ILE A 214 2.16 11.98 11.03
CA ILE A 214 1.32 12.86 11.86
C ILE A 214 2.16 13.98 12.48
N ASP A 215 3.28 13.65 13.13
CA ASP A 215 4.17 14.63 13.76
C ASP A 215 4.70 15.68 12.76
N THR A 216 4.99 15.24 11.54
CA THR A 216 5.47 16.11 10.45
C THR A 216 4.38 17.06 9.99
N VAL A 217 3.17 16.55 9.75
CA VAL A 217 2.01 17.35 9.32
C VAL A 217 1.61 18.36 10.40
N ASP A 218 1.61 17.96 11.67
CA ASP A 218 1.33 18.85 12.80
C ASP A 218 2.37 19.97 12.91
N SER A 219 3.65 19.64 12.73
CA SER A 219 4.75 20.61 12.72
C SER A 219 4.60 21.64 11.59
N LEU A 220 4.25 21.19 10.38
CA LEU A 220 3.99 22.08 9.24
C LEU A 220 2.78 22.99 9.50
N THR A 221 1.72 22.44 10.08
CA THR A 221 0.50 23.18 10.44
C THR A 221 0.79 24.25 11.50
N ALA A 222 1.60 23.92 12.51
CA ALA A 222 2.02 24.85 13.55
C ALA A 222 2.87 26.00 12.98
N ALA A 223 3.84 25.69 12.12
CA ALA A 223 4.68 26.69 11.46
C ALA A 223 3.85 27.67 10.59
N ALA A 224 2.84 27.17 9.89
CA ALA A 224 1.92 28.00 9.10
C ALA A 224 1.09 28.95 9.97
N LYS A 225 0.60 28.50 11.14
CA LYS A 225 -0.12 29.33 12.11
C LYS A 225 0.78 30.40 12.76
N GLY A 226 2.04 30.06 13.05
CA GLY A 226 3.04 31.00 13.57
C GLY A 226 3.35 32.16 12.62
N ARG A 227 3.45 31.88 11.31
CA ARG A 227 3.66 32.91 10.28
C ARG A 227 2.48 33.89 10.13
N LYS A 228 1.23 33.43 10.26
CA LYS A 228 0.04 34.32 10.19
C LYS A 228 -0.01 35.35 11.32
N ARG A 229 0.54 35.05 12.51
CA ARG A 229 0.59 36.01 13.63
C ARG A 229 1.69 37.08 13.46
N GLY A 230 2.67 36.86 12.59
CA GLY A 230 3.79 37.79 12.34
C GLY A 230 3.55 38.84 11.25
N SER A 231 2.49 38.72 10.42
CA SER A 231 2.28 39.56 9.23
C SER A 231 1.18 40.64 9.39
N SER A 232 0.65 40.86 10.60
CA SER A 232 -0.38 41.87 10.86
C SER A 232 0.19 43.16 11.50
N LYS A 233 1.23 43.75 10.91
CA LYS A 233 1.63 45.16 11.17
C LYS A 233 2.31 45.77 9.94
N ALA A 234 1.62 45.85 8.82
CA ALA A 234 1.93 46.84 7.77
C ALA A 234 0.97 48.01 7.94
N SER A 235 1.39 48.99 8.73
CA SER A 235 0.67 50.24 8.96
C SER A 235 0.63 51.04 7.65
N ILE A 236 -0.57 51.20 7.08
CA ILE A 236 -0.82 52.08 5.93
C ILE A 236 -0.62 53.51 6.43
N ARG A 237 0.56 54.09 6.16
CA ARG A 237 0.84 55.50 6.41
C ARG A 237 0.40 56.31 5.19
N THR A 238 -0.86 56.72 5.17
CA THR A 238 -1.39 57.70 4.22
C THR A 238 -0.59 59.00 4.36
N THR A 239 0.14 59.37 3.32
CA THR A 239 0.90 60.62 3.28
C THR A 239 -0.01 61.68 2.65
N VAL A 240 -0.52 62.60 3.47
CA VAL A 240 -1.24 63.79 3.00
C VAL A 240 -0.20 64.90 2.82
N GLN A 241 -0.03 65.38 1.59
CA GLN A 241 0.77 66.58 1.28
C GLN A 241 0.01 67.85 1.67
N PRO A 242 0.64 68.88 2.26
CA PRO A 242 0.04 70.19 2.38
C PRO A 242 0.39 71.07 1.16
N GLU A 243 -0.63 71.76 0.66
CA GLU A 243 -0.57 72.79 -0.38
C GLU A 243 0.29 73.97 0.05
N SER A 244 1.24 74.39 -0.80
CA SER A 244 1.93 75.68 -0.66
C SER A 244 1.28 76.72 -1.56
N GLN A 245 0.77 77.77 -0.90
CA GLN A 245 0.16 78.95 -1.48
C GLN A 245 1.14 79.73 -2.36
N GLN A 246 0.65 80.11 -3.54
CA GLN A 246 1.25 81.08 -4.45
C GLN A 246 0.74 82.47 -4.04
N GLN A 247 1.64 83.41 -3.70
CA GLN A 247 1.32 84.84 -3.63
C GLN A 247 2.27 85.64 -4.51
N ALA A 248 1.65 86.54 -5.24
CA ALA A 248 2.20 87.38 -6.30
C ALA A 248 3.13 88.49 -5.79
N ALA A 249 4.13 88.82 -6.60
CA ALA A 249 4.57 90.17 -6.90
C ALA A 249 5.29 90.16 -8.26
#